data_AF-A0A8B8A732-F1
#
_entry.id   AF-A0A8B8A732-F1
#
_cell.length_a   1.000
_cell.length_b   1.000
_cell.length_c   1.000
_cell.angle_alpha   90.00
_cell.angle_beta   90.00
_cell.angle_gamma   90.00
#
_symmetry.space_group_name_H-M   'P 1'
#
loop_
_entity.id
_entity.type
_entity.pdbx_description
1 polymer ?
#
loop_
_entity_poly.entity_id
_entity_poly.type
_entity_poly.pdbx_seq_one_letter_code
_entity_poly.pdbx_strand_id
1 'polypeptide(L)'
;MESVHDNYQVAKAINDSCSVSRKVYKNVERCPVTKNELMISAQKMNCSSFARQCGEPERLMYHCVINPSGGLVEVCAYTQSILYGRCTEYSISGNLIQGNDRIPCNQCPTYYPSNHAYKYPECYRLQETTETTQQVTSSTTLQKNNATGDTSGQHEPNSIVMAIFAALAICVIIFE
;
A
#
# COMPACT_ATOMS: atom_id res chain seq x y z
N MET A 1 35.02 27.45 -42.79
CA MET A 1 34.61 26.12 -43.29
C MET A 1 33.74 25.51 -42.20
N GLU A 2 32.46 25.34 -42.55
CA GLU A 2 31.34 24.87 -41.74
C GLU A 2 31.60 23.51 -41.08
N SER A 3 31.26 23.36 -39.80
CA SER A 3 30.10 22.66 -39.24
C SER A 3 30.26 21.14 -39.11
N VAL A 4 30.15 20.63 -37.88
CA VAL A 4 29.24 19.52 -37.59
C VAL A 4 28.58 19.83 -36.25
N HIS A 5 27.31 20.20 -36.32
CA HIS A 5 26.40 20.17 -35.17
C HIS A 5 25.94 18.72 -35.00
N ASP A 6 26.47 18.03 -33.99
CA ASP A 6 25.91 16.76 -33.54
C ASP A 6 24.64 17.05 -32.75
N ASN A 7 23.53 17.07 -33.50
CA ASN A 7 22.17 17.15 -32.99
C ASN A 7 21.71 15.72 -32.68
N TYR A 8 22.26 15.10 -31.64
CA TYR A 8 21.76 13.84 -31.09
C TYR A 8 21.14 14.14 -29.73
N GLN A 9 19.81 14.23 -29.71
CA GLN A 9 19.03 14.35 -28.49
C GLN A 9 19.21 13.07 -27.68
N VAL A 10 20.16 13.09 -26.74
CA VAL A 10 20.29 12.09 -25.69
C VAL A 10 18.92 11.99 -25.03
N ALA A 11 18.28 10.82 -25.10
CA ALA A 11 17.04 10.56 -24.39
C ALA A 11 17.29 10.90 -22.90
N LYS A 12 16.71 12.00 -22.43
CA LYS A 12 16.78 12.40 -21.03
C LYS A 12 16.25 11.22 -20.22
N ALA A 13 17.10 10.60 -19.40
CA ALA A 13 16.66 9.58 -18.47
C ALA A 13 15.53 10.18 -17.62
N ILE A 14 14.32 9.63 -17.74
CA ILE A 14 13.19 10.07 -16.92
C ILE A 14 13.51 9.63 -15.50
N ASN A 15 13.74 10.61 -14.62
CA ASN A 15 13.95 10.32 -13.21
C ASN A 15 12.57 10.23 -12.56
N ASP A 16 12.21 9.04 -12.08
CA ASP A 16 10.91 8.82 -11.44
C ASP A 16 10.84 9.27 -9.97
N SER A 17 11.88 9.95 -9.51
CA SER A 17 12.00 10.45 -8.14
C SER A 17 12.43 11.91 -8.08
N CYS A 18 12.05 12.61 -7.01
CA CYS A 18 12.67 13.87 -6.63
C CYS A 18 13.27 13.76 -5.21
N SER A 19 14.46 14.33 -4.98
CA SER A 19 15.10 14.29 -3.66
C SER A 19 14.31 15.01 -2.57
N VAL A 20 13.43 15.95 -2.96
CA VAL A 20 12.46 16.61 -2.09
C VAL A 20 11.54 15.61 -1.40
N SER A 21 11.17 14.51 -2.06
CA SER A 21 10.16 13.58 -1.55
C SER A 21 10.56 12.97 -0.20
N ARG A 22 11.83 12.63 0.01
CA ARG A 22 12.32 12.16 1.32
C ARG A 22 12.31 13.24 2.40
N LYS A 23 12.43 14.52 2.02
CA LYS A 23 12.44 15.65 2.97
C LYS A 23 11.04 16.07 3.37
N VAL A 24 10.10 15.98 2.43
CA VAL A 24 8.71 16.40 2.58
C VAL A 24 7.84 15.14 2.66
N TYR A 25 8.07 14.39 3.73
CA TYR A 25 7.45 13.12 4.07
C TYR A 25 6.95 13.18 5.51
N LYS A 26 5.74 12.67 5.77
CA LYS A 26 5.15 12.64 7.11
C LYS A 26 4.26 11.41 7.29
N ASN A 27 4.44 10.70 8.40
CA ASN A 27 3.49 9.66 8.81
C ASN A 27 2.17 10.30 9.27
N VAL A 28 1.05 9.72 8.87
CA VAL A 28 -0.29 10.18 9.26
C VAL A 28 -1.17 9.03 9.70
N GLU A 29 -2.19 9.35 10.50
CA GLU A 29 -3.18 8.36 10.96
C GLU A 29 -4.25 8.08 9.91
N ARG A 30 -4.56 9.06 9.05
CA ARG A 30 -5.58 8.93 8.02
C ARG A 30 -5.19 9.65 6.75
N CYS A 31 -5.57 9.05 5.62
CA CYS A 31 -5.52 9.72 4.33
C CYS A 31 -6.87 10.33 3.96
N PRO A 32 -6.88 11.39 3.13
CA PRO A 32 -8.09 11.89 2.52
C PRO A 32 -8.81 10.79 1.72
N VAL A 33 -10.13 10.72 1.86
CA VAL A 33 -10.98 9.79 1.09
C VAL A 33 -12.00 10.52 0.22
N THR A 34 -11.96 11.85 0.23
CA THR A 34 -12.76 12.71 -0.64
C THR A 34 -11.89 13.74 -1.37
N LYS A 35 -12.39 14.25 -2.50
CA LYS A 35 -11.67 15.30 -3.26
C LYS A 35 -11.44 16.58 -2.45
N ASN A 36 -12.40 16.94 -1.59
CA ASN A 36 -12.29 18.14 -0.76
C ASN A 36 -11.20 17.98 0.32
N GLU A 37 -11.18 16.85 1.03
CA GLU A 37 -10.11 16.56 2.00
C GLU A 37 -8.74 16.49 1.32
N LEU A 38 -8.68 15.91 0.12
CA LEU A 38 -7.44 15.85 -0.67
C LEU A 38 -6.93 17.26 -0.96
N MET A 39 -7.81 18.14 -1.45
CA MET A 39 -7.45 19.52 -1.78
C MET A 39 -6.96 20.29 -0.56
N ILE A 40 -7.66 20.17 0.59
CA ILE A 40 -7.26 20.81 1.85
C ILE A 40 -5.87 20.32 2.29
N SER A 41 -5.64 19.02 2.23
CA SER A 41 -4.37 18.42 2.68
C SER A 41 -3.22 18.76 1.73
N ALA A 42 -3.47 18.73 0.41
CA ALA A 42 -2.54 19.15 -0.61
C ALA A 42 -2.15 20.63 -0.48
N GLN A 43 -3.12 21.51 -0.19
CA GLN A 43 -2.86 22.92 0.05
C GLN A 43 -2.01 23.15 1.30
N LYS A 44 -2.27 22.41 2.39
CA LYS A 44 -1.46 22.45 3.61
C LYS A 44 -0.03 21.99 3.37
N MET A 45 0.16 20.93 2.60
CA MET A 45 1.49 20.38 2.31
C MET A 45 2.28 21.22 1.28
N ASN A 46 1.58 21.95 0.40
CA ASN A 46 2.13 22.95 -0.50
C ASN A 46 3.34 22.46 -1.33
N CYS A 47 3.20 21.32 -2.01
CA CYS A 47 4.29 20.71 -2.78
C CYS A 47 4.90 21.63 -3.85
N SER A 48 4.12 22.58 -4.39
CA SER A 48 4.59 23.55 -5.39
C SER A 48 5.73 24.44 -4.87
N SER A 49 5.82 24.67 -3.55
CA SER A 49 6.92 25.42 -2.94
C SER A 49 8.29 24.75 -3.10
N PHE A 50 8.30 23.43 -3.33
CA PHE A 50 9.53 22.64 -3.53
C PHE A 50 9.78 22.26 -4.99
N ALA A 51 8.81 22.50 -5.89
CA ALA A 51 8.82 21.99 -7.25
C ALA A 51 10.04 22.43 -8.08
N ARG A 52 10.56 23.64 -7.84
CA ARG A 52 11.77 24.16 -8.51
C ARG A 52 13.06 23.38 -8.19
N GLN A 53 13.06 22.56 -7.14
CA GLN A 53 14.20 21.71 -6.76
C GLN A 53 14.20 20.35 -7.49
N CYS A 54 13.18 20.11 -8.32
CA CYS A 54 12.95 18.86 -9.01
C CYS A 54 13.15 19.06 -10.53
N GLY A 55 13.54 18.00 -11.26
CA GLY A 55 13.80 18.07 -12.70
C GLY A 55 12.54 18.17 -13.58
N GLU A 56 11.39 17.82 -13.02
CA GLU A 56 10.04 17.88 -13.59
C GLU A 56 9.06 18.47 -12.54
N PRO A 57 9.05 19.81 -12.35
CA PRO A 57 8.27 20.49 -11.31
C PRO A 57 6.76 20.17 -11.35
N GLU A 58 6.19 20.05 -12.53
CA GLU A 58 4.77 19.78 -12.78
C GLU A 58 4.32 18.37 -12.34
N ARG A 59 5.25 17.41 -12.28
CA ARG A 59 4.96 16.06 -11.80
C ARG A 59 4.90 15.98 -10.27
N LEU A 60 5.52 16.94 -9.56
CA LEU A 60 5.60 16.94 -8.10
C LEU A 60 4.25 17.30 -7.48
N MET A 61 3.49 16.29 -7.09
CA MET A 61 2.16 16.45 -6.50
C MET A 61 2.11 15.91 -5.07
N TYR A 62 1.05 16.31 -4.37
CA TYR A 62 0.70 15.75 -3.07
C TYR A 62 0.17 14.32 -3.24
N HIS A 63 0.66 13.42 -2.39
CA HIS A 63 0.15 12.08 -2.24
C HIS A 63 -0.12 11.79 -0.76
N CYS A 64 -1.18 11.03 -0.49
CA CYS A 64 -1.34 10.33 0.77
C CYS A 64 -1.60 8.86 0.47
N VAL A 65 -0.69 7.98 0.88
CA VAL A 65 -0.62 6.59 0.43
C VAL A 65 -0.09 5.69 1.55
N ILE A 66 -0.15 4.38 1.36
CA ILE A 66 0.51 3.42 2.24
C ILE A 66 2.03 3.43 2.03
N ASN A 67 2.77 3.04 3.05
CA ASN A 67 4.19 2.70 2.97
C ASN A 67 4.38 1.16 3.00
N PRO A 68 5.60 0.64 2.76
CA PRO A 68 5.86 -0.80 2.76
C PRO A 68 5.52 -1.54 4.07
N SER A 69 5.45 -0.80 5.19
CA SER A 69 5.11 -1.32 6.51
C SER A 69 3.60 -1.26 6.80
N GLY A 70 2.78 -0.79 5.85
CA GLY A 70 1.33 -0.66 6.00
C GLY A 70 0.85 0.61 6.69
N GLY A 71 1.76 1.49 7.14
CA GLY A 71 1.40 2.80 7.68
C GLY A 71 1.06 3.81 6.58
N LEU A 72 0.35 4.89 6.91
CA LEU A 72 0.02 5.95 5.96
C LEU A 72 1.00 7.10 6.01
N VAL A 73 1.23 7.69 4.84
CA VAL A 73 2.21 8.75 4.67
C VAL A 73 1.66 9.82 3.75
N GLU A 74 1.84 11.07 4.13
CA GLU A 74 1.74 12.23 3.24
C GLU A 74 3.14 12.49 2.64
N VAL A 75 3.21 12.71 1.33
CA VAL A 75 4.48 12.97 0.63
C VAL A 75 4.30 13.86 -0.59
N CYS A 76 5.28 14.71 -0.88
CA CYS A 76 5.40 15.38 -2.18
C CYS A 76 6.26 14.53 -3.11
N ALA A 77 5.66 13.89 -4.10
CA ALA A 77 6.35 12.97 -5.00
C ALA A 77 5.90 13.15 -6.45
N TYR A 78 6.66 12.57 -7.38
CA TYR A 78 6.22 12.53 -8.76
C TYR A 78 4.99 11.65 -8.89
N THR A 79 3.98 12.18 -9.59
CA THR A 79 2.82 11.39 -9.97
C THR A 79 3.28 10.28 -10.91
N GLN A 80 3.04 9.05 -10.48
CA GLN A 80 3.28 7.83 -11.23
C GLN A 80 1.99 7.17 -11.69
N SER A 81 2.15 6.37 -12.75
CA SER A 81 1.10 5.54 -13.32
C SER A 81 1.00 4.23 -12.54
N ILE A 82 -0.13 3.98 -11.87
CA ILE A 82 -0.34 2.74 -11.12
C ILE A 82 -1.07 1.75 -12.02
N LEU A 83 -0.51 0.55 -12.13
CA LEU A 83 -0.94 -0.48 -13.07
C LEU A 83 -1.46 -1.72 -12.34
N TYR A 84 -2.19 -2.56 -13.06
CA TYR A 84 -2.58 -3.91 -12.66
C TYR A 84 -3.43 -3.99 -11.39
N GLY A 85 -4.31 -3.00 -11.15
CA GLY A 85 -5.23 -3.03 -10.03
C GLY A 85 -4.52 -3.13 -8.69
N ARG A 86 -3.48 -2.30 -8.48
CA ARG A 86 -2.70 -2.26 -7.23
C ARG A 86 -3.01 -1.02 -6.42
N CYS A 87 -2.92 -1.14 -5.09
CA CYS A 87 -2.91 0.04 -4.23
C CYS A 87 -1.62 0.84 -4.43
N THR A 88 -1.72 2.16 -4.33
CA THR A 88 -0.55 3.05 -4.44
C THR A 88 0.26 3.00 -3.15
N GLU A 89 1.59 2.87 -3.27
CA GLU A 89 2.55 2.93 -2.17
C GLU A 89 3.62 3.99 -2.44
N TYR A 90 4.13 4.61 -1.38
CA TYR A 90 5.41 5.32 -1.41
C TYR A 90 6.52 4.49 -0.75
N SER A 91 7.53 4.12 -1.55
CA SER A 91 8.74 3.46 -1.04
C SER A 91 9.78 4.50 -0.65
N ILE A 92 10.02 4.66 0.65
CA ILE A 92 11.04 5.59 1.16
C ILE A 92 12.45 5.20 0.70
N SER A 93 12.75 3.89 0.67
CA SER A 93 14.01 3.33 0.19
C SER A 93 14.20 3.59 -1.30
N GLY A 94 13.16 3.36 -2.12
CA GLY A 94 13.17 3.65 -3.55
C GLY A 94 13.04 5.14 -3.91
N ASN A 95 12.60 5.97 -2.95
CA ASN A 95 12.20 7.36 -3.16
C ASN A 95 11.17 7.55 -4.29
N LEU A 96 10.21 6.64 -4.42
CA LEU A 96 9.28 6.65 -5.54
C LEU A 96 7.89 6.16 -5.15
N ILE A 97 6.90 6.61 -5.91
CA ILE A 97 5.53 6.12 -5.87
C ILE A 97 5.41 4.91 -6.79
N GLN A 98 4.79 3.83 -6.32
CA GLN A 98 4.63 2.59 -7.09
C GLN A 98 3.32 1.88 -6.74
N GLY A 99 2.98 0.85 -7.51
CA GLY A 99 1.97 -0.12 -7.11
C GLY A 99 2.52 -1.03 -6.01
N ASN A 100 1.71 -1.33 -5.00
CA ASN A 100 2.03 -2.30 -3.98
C ASN A 100 1.67 -3.71 -4.46
N ASP A 101 2.66 -4.58 -4.64
CA ASP A 101 2.46 -5.94 -5.14
C ASP A 101 1.80 -6.90 -4.14
N ARG A 102 1.73 -6.51 -2.86
CA ARG A 102 1.11 -7.30 -1.78
C ARG A 102 -0.36 -6.95 -1.58
N ILE A 103 -0.77 -5.74 -1.98
CA ILE A 103 -2.10 -5.22 -1.72
C ILE A 103 -2.84 -5.03 -3.05
N PRO A 104 -3.64 -6.03 -3.48
CA PRO A 104 -4.50 -5.89 -4.62
C PRO A 104 -5.60 -4.86 -4.33
N CYS A 105 -6.05 -4.21 -5.38
CA CYS A 105 -7.11 -3.23 -5.34
C CYS A 105 -8.21 -3.67 -6.30
N ASN A 106 -9.38 -3.95 -5.73
CA ASN A 106 -10.48 -4.59 -6.44
C ASN A 106 -11.43 -3.58 -7.11
N GLN A 107 -11.45 -2.33 -6.64
CA GLN A 107 -12.35 -1.29 -7.16
C GLN A 107 -11.64 -0.25 -8.03
N CYS A 108 -10.31 -0.34 -8.16
CA CYS A 108 -9.56 0.50 -9.08
C CYS A 108 -9.60 -0.03 -10.52
N PRO A 109 -9.51 0.88 -11.50
CA PRO A 109 -9.25 0.52 -12.89
C PRO A 109 -7.87 -0.13 -13.03
N THR A 110 -7.65 -0.80 -14.16
CA THR A 110 -6.34 -1.37 -14.54
C THR A 110 -5.22 -0.34 -14.50
N TYR A 111 -5.54 0.93 -14.75
CA TYR A 111 -4.60 2.05 -14.71
C TYR A 111 -5.23 3.27 -14.04
N TYR A 112 -4.49 3.91 -13.12
CA TYR A 112 -4.83 5.24 -12.61
C TYR A 112 -3.59 6.08 -12.24
N PRO A 113 -3.67 7.42 -12.32
CA PRO A 113 -2.65 8.31 -11.77
C PRO A 113 -2.63 8.23 -10.24
N SER A 114 -1.45 8.04 -9.65
CA SER A 114 -1.27 7.88 -8.20
C SER A 114 -1.78 9.04 -7.33
N ASN A 115 -1.90 10.27 -7.85
CA ASN A 115 -2.52 11.39 -7.13
C ASN A 115 -4.07 11.25 -7.01
N HIS A 116 -4.65 10.23 -7.64
CA HIS A 116 -6.04 9.82 -7.50
C HIS A 116 -6.26 8.66 -6.51
N ALA A 117 -5.22 8.22 -5.79
CA ALA A 117 -5.32 7.11 -4.84
C ALA A 117 -6.43 7.30 -3.78
N TYR A 118 -6.78 8.55 -3.42
CA TYR A 118 -7.88 8.87 -2.50
C TYR A 118 -9.24 8.29 -2.91
N LYS A 119 -9.42 7.96 -4.20
CA LYS A 119 -10.65 7.33 -4.72
C LYS A 119 -10.80 5.87 -4.33
N TYR A 120 -9.76 5.25 -3.79
CA TYR A 120 -9.70 3.83 -3.45
C TYR A 120 -9.45 3.65 -1.94
N PRO A 121 -10.43 4.02 -1.09
CA PRO A 121 -10.26 3.98 0.36
C PRO A 121 -10.05 2.56 0.92
N GLU A 122 -10.40 1.51 0.17
CA GLU A 122 -10.10 0.13 0.53
C GLU A 122 -8.60 -0.11 0.74
N CYS A 123 -7.75 0.65 0.03
CA CYS A 123 -6.30 0.57 0.15
C CYS A 123 -5.78 1.02 1.52
N TYR A 124 -6.57 1.78 2.28
CA TYR A 124 -6.16 2.33 3.57
C TYR A 124 -6.69 1.53 4.77
N ARG A 125 -7.72 0.69 4.56
CA ARG A 125 -8.42 -0.06 5.63
C ARG A 125 -7.60 -1.22 6.23
N LEU A 126 -6.46 -1.57 5.65
CA LEU A 126 -5.61 -2.66 6.15
C LEU A 126 -5.04 -2.41 7.55
N GLN A 127 -5.10 -1.17 8.04
CA GLN A 127 -4.76 -0.82 9.42
C GLN A 127 -5.81 -1.27 10.46
N GLU A 128 -7.07 -1.45 10.06
CA GLU A 128 -8.15 -1.82 11.01
C GLU A 128 -8.03 -3.28 11.49
N THR A 129 -7.31 -4.12 10.74
CA THR A 129 -7.19 -5.56 11.01
C THR A 129 -6.03 -5.93 11.94
N THR A 130 -5.17 -4.99 12.35
CA THR A 130 -4.01 -5.26 13.21
C THR A 130 -4.22 -4.95 14.69
N GLU A 131 -5.40 -4.46 15.08
CA GLU A 131 -5.82 -4.39 16.49
C GLU A 131 -6.65 -5.65 16.85
N THR A 132 -6.02 -6.49 17.65
CA THR A 132 -6.41 -7.79 18.23
C THR A 132 -7.90 -7.93 18.66
N THR A 133 -8.59 -8.91 18.06
CA THR A 133 -9.39 -9.98 18.72
C THR A 133 -10.80 -9.70 19.31
N GLN A 134 -11.69 -10.65 18.98
CA GLN A 134 -12.92 -11.09 19.68
C GLN A 134 -14.20 -10.24 19.63
N GLN A 135 -15.25 -10.92 19.13
CA GLN A 135 -16.68 -10.72 19.35
C GLN A 135 -17.27 -9.34 19.05
N VAL A 136 -18.08 -9.26 18.00
CA VAL A 136 -19.54 -9.07 18.16
C VAL A 136 -20.26 -9.73 16.98
N THR A 137 -20.81 -10.92 17.19
CA THR A 137 -21.97 -11.40 16.43
C THR A 137 -23.18 -10.63 16.94
N SER A 138 -23.68 -9.66 16.18
CA SER A 138 -24.98 -9.04 16.44
C SER A 138 -26.05 -9.76 15.63
N SER A 139 -26.67 -10.78 16.22
CA SER A 139 -28.03 -11.19 15.86
C SER A 139 -28.89 -11.18 17.11
N THR A 140 -29.74 -10.16 17.20
CA THR A 140 -30.75 -10.02 18.24
C THR A 140 -31.84 -11.06 18.01
N THR A 141 -32.03 -12.00 18.93
CA THR A 141 -33.34 -12.61 19.14
C THR A 141 -33.50 -12.98 20.60
N LEU A 142 -34.38 -12.25 21.28
CA LEU A 142 -34.91 -12.59 22.60
C LEU A 142 -35.79 -13.83 22.46
N GLN A 143 -35.42 -14.97 23.05
CA GLN A 143 -36.40 -15.92 23.60
C GLN A 143 -35.84 -16.59 24.87
N LYS A 144 -36.75 -16.67 25.84
CA LYS A 144 -36.57 -17.07 27.24
C LYS A 144 -36.96 -18.54 27.38
N ASN A 145 -36.24 -19.31 28.20
CA ASN A 145 -36.74 -20.26 29.22
C ASN A 145 -35.95 -21.58 29.33
N ASN A 146 -35.39 -21.76 30.54
CA ASN A 146 -35.42 -22.92 31.45
C ASN A 146 -34.81 -24.31 31.12
N ALA A 147 -33.85 -24.64 31.99
CA ALA A 147 -33.75 -25.86 32.83
C ALA A 147 -33.16 -27.18 32.28
N THR A 148 -32.00 -27.52 32.86
CA THR A 148 -31.56 -28.85 33.39
C THR A 148 -31.00 -29.92 32.43
N GLY A 149 -29.84 -30.49 32.82
CA GLY A 149 -29.29 -31.79 32.38
C GLY A 149 -28.02 -31.65 31.54
N ASP A 150 -26.80 -31.75 32.08
CA ASP A 150 -26.02 -32.94 32.51
C ASP A 150 -25.20 -33.62 31.39
N THR A 151 -23.90 -33.82 31.72
CA THR A 151 -22.89 -34.78 31.21
C THR A 151 -22.29 -34.74 29.79
N SER A 152 -20.94 -34.69 29.81
CA SER A 152 -19.98 -35.65 29.20
C SER A 152 -19.36 -35.41 27.81
N GLY A 153 -18.01 -35.28 27.80
CA GLY A 153 -17.05 -35.84 26.82
C GLY A 153 -16.98 -35.16 25.45
N GLN A 154 -15.86 -35.07 24.72
CA GLN A 154 -14.57 -35.76 24.74
C GLN A 154 -13.47 -34.90 24.10
N HIS A 155 -12.25 -35.28 24.45
CA HIS A 155 -10.91 -34.88 24.00
C HIS A 155 -10.60 -35.37 22.57
N GLU A 156 -9.95 -34.55 21.72
CA GLU A 156 -8.70 -34.86 20.94
C GLU A 156 -8.53 -33.97 19.67
N PRO A 157 -7.30 -33.46 19.39
CA PRO A 157 -6.94 -32.72 18.19
C PRO A 157 -6.27 -33.60 17.11
N ASN A 158 -6.79 -33.63 15.87
CA ASN A 158 -6.16 -34.32 14.73
C ASN A 158 -5.38 -33.31 13.85
N SER A 159 -4.05 -33.38 13.72
CA SER A 159 -3.19 -34.40 13.07
C SER A 159 -3.10 -34.24 11.54
N ILE A 160 -2.48 -33.13 11.10
CA ILE A 160 -2.06 -32.90 9.70
C ILE A 160 -0.59 -32.41 9.60
N VAL A 161 0.04 -32.00 10.72
CA VAL A 161 1.33 -31.29 10.68
C VAL A 161 2.56 -32.23 10.60
N MET A 162 2.40 -33.53 10.86
CA MET A 162 3.55 -34.45 10.98
C MET A 162 3.96 -35.16 9.66
N ALA A 163 3.22 -35.00 8.56
CA ALA A 163 3.54 -35.68 7.30
C ALA A 163 4.59 -34.96 6.44
N ILE A 164 4.83 -33.66 6.66
CA ILE A 164 5.69 -32.85 5.78
C ILE A 164 7.18 -33.03 6.11
N PHE A 165 7.52 -33.30 7.38
CA PHE A 165 8.90 -33.40 7.82
C PHE A 165 9.61 -34.68 7.37
N ALA A 166 8.88 -35.77 7.10
CA ALA A 166 9.48 -37.03 6.64
C ALA A 166 9.93 -36.97 5.16
N ALA A 167 9.27 -36.16 4.32
CA ALA A 167 9.60 -36.06 2.89
C ALA A 167 10.90 -35.29 2.62
N LEU A 168 11.22 -34.29 3.44
CA LEU A 168 12.42 -33.47 3.26
C LEU A 168 13.71 -34.19 3.67
N ALA A 169 13.64 -35.12 4.63
CA ALA A 169 14.80 -35.90 5.06
C ALA A 169 15.25 -36.93 4.01
N ILE A 170 14.32 -37.46 3.19
CA ILE A 170 14.63 -38.46 2.15
C ILE A 170 15.35 -37.81 0.96
N CYS A 171 15.03 -36.56 0.59
CA CYS A 171 15.66 -35.89 -0.55
C CYS A 171 17.14 -35.56 -0.34
N VAL A 172 17.58 -35.35 0.91
CA VAL A 172 18.98 -34.99 1.21
C VAL A 172 19.94 -36.18 1.06
N ILE A 173 19.46 -37.41 1.26
CA ILE A 173 20.31 -38.62 1.24
C ILE A 173 20.64 -39.07 -0.19
N ILE A 174 19.89 -38.63 -1.21
CA ILE A 174 20.09 -39.08 -2.60
C ILE A 174 21.21 -38.28 -3.31
N PHE A 175 21.70 -37.20 -2.72
CA PHE A 175 22.64 -36.26 -3.36
C PHE A 175 24.02 -36.14 -2.68
N GLU A 176 24.48 -37.20 -1.99
CA GLU A 176 25.90 -37.44 -1.67
C GLU A 176 26.37 -38.79 -2.21
#